data_AF-A0A813HLR7-F1
#
_entry.id   AF-A0A813HLR7-F1
#
_cell.length_a   1.000
_cell.length_b   1.000
_cell.length_c   1.000
_cell.angle_alpha   90.00
_cell.angle_beta   90.00
_cell.angle_gamma   90.00
#
_symmetry.space_group_name_H-M   'P 1'
#
loop_
_entity.id
_entity.type
_entity.pdbx_description
1 polymer ?
#
loop_
_entity_poly.entity_id
_entity_poly.type
_entity_poly.pdbx_seq_one_letter_code
_entity_poly.pdbx_strand_id
1 'polypeptide(L)'
;MAVLGNNGWVWVCAPSKVAGSGRQETLNYSQTDVRYEQVNQDMRERICRVRNAVLCLAAHSLEVTPDSISFVFENSKELDLAAWELLDVARCQAAGLIQALLVQDGQRRFERENE
;
A
#
# COMPACT_ATOMS: atom_id res chain seq x y z
N MET A 1 0.71 -0.16 -7.56
CA MET A 1 1.67 0.94 -7.28
C MET A 1 0.96 2.00 -6.46
N ALA A 2 1.66 2.66 -5.55
CA ALA A 2 1.14 3.82 -4.82
C ALA A 2 2.14 4.99 -4.95
N VAL A 3 1.64 6.20 -5.14
CA VAL A 3 2.42 7.44 -5.11
C VAL A 3 1.98 8.22 -3.88
N LEU A 4 2.92 8.50 -2.98
CA LEU A 4 2.68 9.23 -1.74
C LEU A 4 3.06 10.70 -1.96
N GLY A 5 2.08 11.59 -1.95
CA GLY A 5 2.31 13.03 -1.98
C GLY A 5 2.65 13.56 -0.59
N ASN A 6 3.57 14.53 -0.51
CA ASN A 6 3.94 15.19 0.75
C ASN A 6 2.83 16.09 1.34
N ASN A 7 1.62 16.02 0.80
CA ASN A 7 0.45 16.84 1.15
C ASN A 7 -0.74 16.00 1.65
N GLY A 8 -0.50 14.74 2.03
CA GLY A 8 -1.54 13.81 2.51
C GLY A 8 -2.38 13.16 1.40
N TRP A 9 -2.06 13.42 0.13
CA TRP A 9 -2.71 12.74 -0.99
C TRP A 9 -1.95 11.47 -1.37
N VAL A 10 -2.70 10.38 -1.52
CA VAL A 10 -2.16 9.09 -1.98
C VAL A 10 -2.86 8.67 -3.26
N TRP A 11 -2.07 8.41 -4.31
CA TRP A 11 -2.58 7.92 -5.58
C TRP A 11 -2.25 6.43 -5.74
N VAL A 12 -3.27 5.57 -5.77
CA VAL A 12 -3.10 4.12 -5.97
C VAL A 12 -3.52 3.77 -7.39
N CYS A 13 -2.64 3.11 -8.13
CA CYS A 13 -2.86 2.76 -9.53
C CYS A 13 -2.24 1.42 -9.92
N ALA A 14 -2.73 0.87 -11.03
CA ALA A 14 -2.10 -0.25 -11.69
C ALA A 14 -0.66 0.15 -12.09
N PRO A 15 0.32 -0.78 -11.99
CA PRO A 15 1.66 -0.52 -12.49
C PRO A 15 1.60 -0.23 -14.00
N SER A 16 2.40 0.73 -14.45
CA SER A 16 2.51 1.09 -15.86
C SER A 16 2.92 -0.13 -16.69
N LYS A 17 2.21 -0.41 -17.78
CA LYS A 17 2.64 -1.38 -18.80
C LYS A 17 3.78 -0.76 -19.63
N VAL A 18 4.95 -0.54 -19.05
CA VAL A 18 6.13 -0.19 -19.86
C VAL A 18 7.08 -1.37 -19.80
N ALA A 19 7.35 -1.90 -20.99
CA ALA A 19 8.35 -2.91 -21.30
C ALA A 19 9.71 -2.54 -20.70
N GLY A 20 10.59 -3.54 -20.57
CA GLY A 20 11.87 -3.46 -19.87
C GLY A 20 12.67 -2.16 -20.03
N SER A 21 13.48 -1.89 -19.00
CA SER A 21 14.31 -0.72 -18.76
C SER A 21 13.60 0.43 -18.03
N GLY A 22 14.17 0.80 -16.90
CA GLY A 22 13.56 1.73 -15.97
C GLY A 22 13.50 3.16 -16.47
N ARG A 23 12.72 3.95 -15.72
CA ARG A 23 12.90 5.39 -15.51
C ARG A 23 12.33 6.37 -16.55
N GLN A 24 11.50 5.96 -17.51
CA GLN A 24 10.77 6.86 -18.41
C GLN A 24 9.38 6.23 -18.64
N GLU A 25 8.21 6.88 -18.54
CA GLU A 25 7.81 8.25 -18.84
C GLU A 25 6.58 8.63 -17.98
N THR A 26 6.71 9.53 -17.02
CA THR A 26 5.54 10.22 -16.41
C THR A 26 5.26 11.58 -17.07
N LEU A 27 6.16 12.04 -17.95
CA LEU A 27 6.14 13.38 -18.55
C LEU A 27 5.45 13.46 -19.92
N ASN A 28 5.26 12.34 -20.63
CA ASN A 28 4.75 12.31 -22.02
C ASN A 28 3.29 11.85 -22.15
N TYR A 29 2.50 11.87 -21.07
CA TYR A 29 1.08 11.44 -21.12
C TYR A 29 0.22 12.22 -22.13
N SER A 30 0.59 13.44 -22.51
CA SER A 30 -0.14 14.24 -23.49
C SER A 30 0.13 13.86 -24.96
N GLN A 31 1.18 13.06 -25.23
CA GLN A 31 1.57 12.65 -26.58
C GLN A 31 1.30 11.16 -26.86
N THR A 32 0.98 10.38 -25.82
CA THR A 32 0.64 8.97 -25.95
C THR A 32 -0.85 8.81 -26.22
N ASP A 33 -1.22 7.97 -27.18
CA ASP A 33 -2.62 7.59 -27.47
C ASP A 33 -3.24 6.95 -26.21
N VAL A 34 -3.97 7.75 -25.40
CA VAL A 34 -4.51 7.31 -24.11
C VAL A 34 -5.69 6.37 -24.36
N ARG A 35 -5.42 5.07 -24.32
CA ARG A 35 -6.46 4.05 -24.40
C ARG A 35 -6.88 3.62 -23.00
N TYR A 36 -8.16 3.79 -22.69
CA TYR A 36 -8.75 3.23 -21.49
C TYR A 36 -8.83 1.72 -21.64
N GLU A 37 -7.99 1.01 -20.90
CA GLU A 37 -8.02 -0.44 -20.84
C GLU A 37 -8.82 -0.92 -19.64
N GLN A 38 -9.49 -2.07 -19.78
CA GLN A 38 -10.12 -2.71 -18.63
C GLN A 38 -9.04 -3.25 -17.69
N VAL A 39 -9.08 -2.79 -16.44
CA VAL A 39 -8.30 -3.35 -15.34
C VAL A 39 -8.98 -4.65 -14.89
N ASN A 40 -8.26 -5.77 -14.85
CA ASN A 40 -8.85 -7.06 -14.45
C ASN A 40 -9.22 -7.09 -12.94
N GLN A 41 -10.00 -8.10 -12.53
CA GLN A 41 -10.52 -8.18 -11.16
C GLN A 41 -9.41 -8.35 -10.09
N ASP A 42 -8.40 -9.17 -10.36
CA ASP A 42 -7.25 -9.36 -9.46
C ASP A 42 -6.51 -8.03 -9.22
N MET A 43 -6.22 -7.27 -10.27
CA MET A 43 -5.57 -5.97 -10.16
C MET A 43 -6.44 -4.96 -9.40
N ARG A 44 -7.77 -4.97 -9.61
CA ARG A 44 -8.70 -4.13 -8.83
C ARG A 44 -8.68 -4.50 -7.35
N GLU A 45 -8.66 -5.78 -7.01
CA GLU A 45 -8.56 -6.25 -5.63
C GLU A 45 -7.27 -5.76 -4.97
N ARG A 46 -6.14 -5.88 -5.66
CA ARG A 46 -4.84 -5.37 -5.17
C ARG A 46 -4.85 -3.86 -4.95
N ILE A 47 -5.41 -3.09 -5.90
CA ILE A 47 -5.57 -1.63 -5.76
C ILE A 47 -6.42 -1.30 -4.52
N CYS A 48 -7.56 -1.96 -4.37
CA CYS A 48 -8.44 -1.78 -3.22
C CYS A 48 -7.75 -2.15 -1.90
N ARG A 49 -6.99 -3.25 -1.86
CA ARG A 49 -6.26 -3.69 -0.68
C ARG A 49 -5.18 -2.68 -0.29
N VAL A 50 -4.41 -2.14 -1.24
CA VAL A 50 -3.44 -1.07 -0.96
C VAL A 50 -4.14 0.18 -0.42
N ARG A 51 -5.25 0.60 -1.02
CA ARG A 51 -6.06 1.72 -0.54
C ARG A 51 -6.54 1.48 0.90
N ASN A 52 -6.99 0.26 1.21
CA ASN A 52 -7.48 -0.06 2.55
C ASN A 52 -6.34 -0.22 3.56
N ALA A 53 -5.16 -0.67 3.14
CA ALA A 53 -3.96 -0.67 3.98
C ALA A 53 -3.57 0.74 4.42
N VAL A 54 -3.58 1.71 3.49
CA VAL A 54 -3.35 3.14 3.80
C VAL A 54 -4.36 3.66 4.82
N LEU A 55 -5.65 3.34 4.64
CA LEU A 55 -6.69 3.77 5.58
C LEU A 55 -6.59 3.08 6.94
N CYS A 56 -6.20 1.80 6.97
CA CYS A 56 -5.97 1.06 8.20
C CYS A 56 -4.86 1.72 9.03
N LEU A 57 -3.74 2.08 8.39
CA LEU A 57 -2.64 2.82 9.01
C LEU A 57 -3.10 4.18 9.54
N ALA A 58 -3.80 4.95 8.72
CA ALA A 58 -4.31 6.27 9.09
C ALA A 58 -5.31 6.19 10.27
N ALA A 59 -6.19 5.20 10.29
CA ALA A 59 -7.16 4.97 11.36
C ALA A 59 -6.49 4.67 12.71
N HIS A 60 -5.29 4.07 12.69
CA HIS A 60 -4.49 3.79 13.88
C HIS A 60 -3.46 4.89 14.19
N SER A 61 -3.51 6.02 13.48
CA SER A 61 -2.51 7.10 13.60
C SER A 61 -1.06 6.61 13.38
N LEU A 62 -0.89 5.63 12.50
CA LEU A 62 0.41 5.08 12.14
C LEU A 62 0.96 5.75 10.88
N GLU A 63 2.28 5.79 10.78
CA GLU A 63 2.95 6.41 9.64
C GLU A 63 2.67 5.65 8.35
N VAL A 64 2.30 6.39 7.30
CA VAL A 64 2.04 5.85 5.96
C VAL A 64 3.32 5.95 5.14
N THR A 65 4.08 4.87 5.10
CA THR A 65 5.32 4.74 4.34
C THR A 65 5.18 3.57 3.35
N PRO A 66 6.04 3.49 2.31
CA PRO A 66 6.03 2.33 1.40
C PRO A 66 6.17 1.00 2.14
N ASP A 67 6.98 0.97 3.20
CA ASP A 67 7.22 -0.22 4.00
C ASP A 67 6.01 -0.58 4.87
N SER A 68 5.39 0.38 5.55
CA SER A 68 4.22 0.10 6.39
C SER A 68 3.02 -0.35 5.55
N ILE A 69 2.84 0.23 4.35
CA ILE A 69 1.82 -0.21 3.40
C ILE A 69 2.10 -1.64 2.93
N SER A 70 3.35 -1.94 2.56
CA SER A 70 3.73 -3.27 2.08
C SER A 70 3.58 -4.33 3.18
N PHE A 71 3.95 -3.98 4.41
CA PHE A 71 3.76 -4.85 5.57
C PHE A 71 2.29 -5.19 5.79
N VAL A 72 1.42 -4.18 5.85
CA VAL A 72 -0.02 -4.38 6.05
C VAL A 72 -0.62 -5.18 4.90
N PHE A 73 -0.20 -4.92 3.66
CA PHE A 73 -0.66 -5.65 2.49
C PHE A 73 -0.33 -7.15 2.61
N GLU A 74 0.94 -7.51 2.84
CA GLU A 74 1.34 -8.93 2.88
C GLU A 74 0.81 -9.64 4.14
N ASN A 75 0.92 -9.03 5.31
CA ASN A 75 0.40 -9.63 6.55
C ASN A 75 -1.12 -9.81 6.50
N SER A 76 -1.86 -8.91 5.86
CA SER A 76 -3.29 -9.10 5.66
C SER A 76 -3.62 -10.33 4.82
N LYS A 77 -2.74 -10.72 3.90
CA LYS A 77 -2.91 -11.93 3.08
C LYS A 77 -2.51 -13.18 3.86
N GLU A 78 -1.44 -13.10 4.65
CA GLU A 78 -1.01 -14.21 5.53
C GLU A 78 -2.06 -14.54 6.59
N LEU A 79 -2.77 -13.51 7.09
CA LEU A 79 -3.87 -13.64 8.05
C LEU A 79 -5.23 -13.95 7.40
N ASP A 80 -5.25 -14.21 6.09
CA ASP A 80 -6.45 -14.50 5.30
C ASP A 80 -7.56 -13.43 5.45
N LEU A 81 -7.16 -12.17 5.62
CA LEU A 81 -8.09 -11.05 5.66
C LEU A 81 -8.47 -10.66 4.24
N ALA A 82 -9.76 -10.52 3.99
CA ALA A 82 -10.27 -9.89 2.79
C ALA A 82 -9.90 -8.40 2.78
N ALA A 83 -9.74 -7.82 1.59
CA ALA A 83 -9.35 -6.41 1.47
C ALA A 83 -10.29 -5.46 2.22
N TRP A 84 -11.60 -5.75 2.27
CA TRP A 84 -12.58 -4.91 2.96
C TRP A 84 -12.49 -4.99 4.49
N GLU A 85 -12.00 -6.10 5.05
CA GLU A 85 -11.82 -6.27 6.50
C GLU A 85 -10.75 -5.32 7.05
N LEU A 86 -9.84 -4.84 6.19
CA LEU A 86 -8.85 -3.80 6.56
C LEU A 86 -9.50 -2.45 6.95
N LEU A 87 -10.77 -2.24 6.62
CA LEU A 87 -11.52 -1.05 7.03
C LEU A 87 -12.13 -1.21 8.44
N ASP A 88 -12.18 -2.44 8.96
CA ASP A 88 -12.68 -2.72 10.30
C ASP A 88 -11.52 -2.76 11.29
N VAL A 89 -11.44 -1.70 12.11
CA VAL A 89 -10.42 -1.54 13.15
C VAL A 89 -10.44 -2.70 14.14
N ALA A 90 -11.62 -3.15 14.58
CA ALA A 90 -11.75 -4.22 15.55
C ALA A 90 -11.28 -5.56 14.95
N ARG A 91 -11.59 -5.79 13.67
CA ARG A 91 -11.12 -6.98 12.95
C ARG A 91 -9.60 -7.00 12.79
N CYS A 92 -9.00 -5.88 12.39
CA CYS A 92 -7.55 -5.73 12.28
C CYS A 92 -6.83 -5.95 13.61
N GLN A 93 -7.39 -5.46 14.72
CA GLN A 93 -6.86 -5.68 16.06
C GLN A 93 -6.99 -7.13 16.51
N ALA A 94 -8.17 -7.74 16.31
CA ALA A 94 -8.42 -9.14 16.66
C ALA A 94 -7.52 -10.10 15.86
N ALA A 95 -7.20 -9.76 14.62
CA ALA A 95 -6.25 -10.51 13.79
C ALA A 95 -4.78 -10.29 14.19
N GLY A 96 -4.48 -9.39 15.14
CA GLY A 96 -3.12 -9.09 15.58
C GLY A 96 -2.27 -8.28 14.58
N LEU A 97 -2.88 -7.80 13.49
CA LEU A 97 -2.19 -7.12 12.39
C LEU A 97 -1.45 -5.85 12.86
N ILE A 98 -2.11 -5.06 13.72
CA ILE A 98 -1.55 -3.81 14.25
C ILE A 98 -0.44 -4.08 15.25
N GLN A 99 -0.61 -5.11 16.09
CA GLN A 99 0.40 -5.50 17.06
C GLN A 99 1.69 -5.94 16.37
N ALA A 100 1.56 -6.72 15.29
CA ALA A 100 2.70 -7.17 14.49
C ALA A 100 3.46 -5.97 13.87
N LEU A 101 2.73 -4.98 13.35
CA LEU A 101 3.33 -3.77 12.78
C LEU A 101 4.08 -2.94 13.83
N LEU A 102 3.52 -2.77 15.03
CA LEU A 102 4.17 -2.02 16.12
C LEU A 102 5.45 -2.69 16.62
N VAL A 103 5.46 -4.02 16.71
CA VAL A 103 6.67 -4.78 17.08
C VAL A 103 7.76 -4.59 16.03
N GLN A 104 7.40 -4.65 14.74
CA GLN A 104 8.35 -4.46 13.65
C GLN A 104 8.92 -3.03 13.63
N ASP A 105 8.08 -2.00 13.84
CA ASP A 105 8.57 -0.61 13.89
C ASP A 105 9.49 -0.40 15.10
N GLY A 106 9.17 -1.01 16.25
CA GLY A 106 10.03 -0.99 17.44
C GLY A 106 11.40 -1.62 17.19
N GLN A 107 11.46 -2.77 16.53
CA GLN A 107 12.72 -3.43 16.16
C GLN A 107 13.57 -2.54 15.24
N ARG A 108 12.98 -1.95 14.21
CA ARG A 108 13.71 -1.08 13.26
C ARG A 108 14.21 0.22 13.87
N ARG A 109 13.51 0.76 14.88
CA ARG A 109 13.99 1.94 15.61
C ARG A 109 15.20 1.60 16.46
N PHE A 110 15.15 0.46 17.15
CA PHE A 110 16.28 -0.03 17.95
C PHE A 110 17.53 -0.29 17.10
N GLU A 111 17.37 -0.86 15.90
CA GLU A 111 18.49 -1.08 14.97
C GLU A 111 19.13 0.25 14.52
N ARG A 112 18.31 1.25 14.16
CA ARG A 112 18.80 2.57 13.72
C ARG A 112 19.48 3.39 14.82
N GLU A 113 19.17 3.15 16.08
CA GLU A 113 19.80 3.84 17.22
C GLU A 113 21.16 3.22 17.61
N ASN A 114 21.48 2.02 17.12
CA ASN A 114 22.71 1.29 17.44
C ASN A 114 23.70 1.17 16.26
N GLU A 115 23.43 1.87 15.15
CA GLU A 115 24.35 2.07 14.01
C GLU A 115 25.07 3.42 14.10
#